data_AF-A0A7Y2L3A9-F1
#
_entry.id   AF-A0A7Y2L3A9-F1
#
_cell.length_a   1.000
_cell.length_b   1.000
_cell.length_c   1.000
_cell.angle_alpha   90.00
_cell.angle_beta   90.00
_cell.angle_gamma   90.00
#
_symmetry.space_group_name_H-M   'P 1'
#
loop_
_entity.id
_entity.type
_entity.pdbx_description
1 polymer ?
#
loop_
_entity_poly.entity_id
_entity_poly.type
_entity_poly.pdbx_seq_one_letter_code
_entity_poly.pdbx_strand_id
1 'polypeptide(L)' 'MLTTKLKQLIAASTVAAAALFCTSAVQADDLTSVQDSKEIRIAMSGQYSPFSFANEQNQIVGFDASISEALA' A
#
# COMPACT_ATOMS: atom_id res chain seq x y z
N MET A 1 -0.67 -30.29 37.69
CA MET A 1 0.63 -29.68 37.33
C MET A 1 1.12 -30.33 36.04
N LEU A 2 1.45 -29.54 35.01
CA LEU A 2 1.87 -30.05 33.70
C LEU A 2 3.29 -30.65 33.76
N THR A 3 3.53 -31.78 33.10
CA THR A 3 4.86 -32.42 33.06
C THR A 3 5.87 -31.60 32.25
N THR A 4 7.16 -31.71 32.57
CA THR A 4 8.24 -30.94 31.91
C THR A 4 8.28 -31.18 30.39
N LYS A 5 8.02 -32.41 29.95
CA LYS A 5 7.91 -32.77 28.53
C LYS A 5 6.77 -32.05 27.82
N LEU A 6 5.62 -31.94 28.48
CA LEU A 6 4.45 -31.27 27.91
C LEU A 6 4.66 -29.75 27.82
N LYS A 7 5.36 -29.14 28.79
CA LYS A 7 5.77 -27.72 28.71
C LYS A 7 6.74 -27.45 27.55
N GLN A 8 7.71 -28.35 27.34
CA GLN A 8 8.66 -28.25 26.22
C GLN A 8 7.96 -28.38 24.87
N LEU A 9 6.98 -29.29 24.76
CA LEU A 9 6.20 -29.47 23.54
C LEU A 9 5.38 -28.23 23.20
N ILE A 10 4.75 -27.61 24.22
CA ILE A 10 4.01 -26.36 24.06
C ILE A 10 4.94 -25.22 23.63
N ALA A 11 6.10 -25.07 24.28
CA ALA A 11 7.07 -24.04 23.91
C ALA A 11 7.55 -24.20 22.45
N ALA A 12 7.89 -25.43 22.03
CA ALA A 12 8.32 -25.70 20.66
C ALA A 12 7.22 -25.40 19.63
N SER A 13 5.97 -25.79 19.92
CA SER A 13 4.83 -25.52 19.04
C SER A 13 4.49 -24.04 18.96
N THR A 14 4.62 -23.28 20.06
CA THR A 14 4.45 -21.82 20.02
C THR A 14 5.50 -21.11 19.17
N VAL A 15 6.77 -21.55 19.22
CA VAL A 15 7.84 -20.97 18.40
C VAL A 15 7.64 -21.32 16.92
N ALA A 16 7.27 -22.56 16.62
CA ALA A 16 6.97 -22.98 15.25
C ALA A 16 5.78 -22.20 14.66
N ALA A 17 4.72 -22.01 15.46
CA ALA A 17 3.57 -21.20 15.05
C ALA A 17 3.95 -19.73 14.81
N ALA A 18 4.74 -19.12 15.71
CA ALA A 18 5.21 -17.74 15.55
C ALA A 18 6.05 -17.57 14.27
N ALA A 19 6.91 -18.53 13.94
CA ALA A 19 7.71 -18.49 12.71
C ALA A 19 6.85 -18.51 11.43
N LEU A 20 5.70 -19.18 11.44
CA LEU A 20 4.75 -19.19 10.32
C LEU A 20 4.01 -17.86 10.12
N PHE A 21 3.86 -17.05 11.18
CA PHE A 21 3.28 -15.71 11.08
C PHE A 21 4.30 -14.65 10.62
N CYS A 22 5.60 -14.93 10.68
CA CYS A 22 6.64 -14.01 10.22
C CYS A 22 6.87 -14.04 8.70
N THR A 23 6.23 -14.95 7.97
CA THR A 23 6.42 -15.14 6.52
C THR A 23 5.24 -14.64 5.67
N SER A 24 4.33 -13.85 6.23
CA SER A 24 3.33 -13.16 5.40
C SER A 24 4.07 -12.19 4.47
N ALA A 25 4.17 -12.58 3.20
CA ALA A 25 4.62 -11.68 2.15
C ALA A 25 3.65 -10.49 2.13
N VAL A 26 4.13 -9.32 2.51
CA VAL A 26 3.46 -8.06 2.17
C VAL A 26 3.49 -7.99 0.65
N GLN A 27 2.36 -8.31 0.03
CA GLN A 27 2.15 -8.14 -1.40
C GLN A 27 1.90 -6.65 -1.63
N ALA A 28 2.84 -6.00 -2.33
CA ALA A 28 2.65 -4.65 -2.83
C ALA A 28 1.86 -4.72 -4.15
N ASP A 29 0.58 -5.06 -4.06
CA ASP A 29 -0.30 -5.27 -5.23
C ASP A 29 -0.67 -3.98 -5.96
N ASP A 30 -0.34 -2.80 -5.42
CA ASP A 30 -0.70 -1.52 -6.01
C ASP A 30 -0.14 -1.34 -7.44
N LEU A 31 1.14 -1.68 -7.65
CA LEU A 31 1.76 -1.54 -8.97
C LEU A 31 1.18 -2.56 -9.97
N THR A 32 0.98 -3.80 -9.53
CA THR A 32 0.36 -4.86 -10.34
C THR A 32 -1.06 -4.46 -10.75
N SER A 33 -1.85 -3.95 -9.81
CA SER A 33 -3.21 -3.48 -10.03
C SER A 33 -3.27 -2.36 -11.07
N VAL A 34 -2.39 -1.36 -10.98
CA VAL A 34 -2.27 -0.27 -11.97
C VAL A 34 -1.85 -0.80 -13.35
N GLN A 35 -0.94 -1.77 -13.39
CA GLN A 35 -0.48 -2.38 -14.65
C GLN A 35 -1.57 -3.22 -15.33
N ASP A 36 -2.38 -3.93 -14.56
CA ASP A 36 -3.48 -4.77 -15.04
C ASP A 36 -4.66 -3.92 -15.52
N SER A 37 -5.02 -2.86 -14.78
CA SER A 37 -6.09 -1.94 -15.15
C SER A 37 -5.75 -1.06 -16.36
N LYS A 38 -4.45 -0.85 -16.63
CA LYS A 38 -3.94 0.17 -17.58
C LYS A 38 -4.44 1.59 -17.24
N GLU A 39 -4.74 1.84 -15.97
CA GLU A 39 -5.25 3.12 -15.48
C GLU A 39 -4.64 3.43 -14.11
N ILE A 40 -4.09 4.64 -13.96
CA ILE A 40 -3.68 5.20 -12.67
C ILE A 40 -4.64 6.34 -12.28
N ARG A 41 -5.15 6.29 -11.05
CA ARG A 41 -6.09 7.30 -10.52
C ARG A 41 -5.39 8.16 -9.48
N ILE A 42 -5.19 9.43 -9.81
CA ILE A 42 -4.47 10.38 -8.96
C ILE A 42 -5.47 11.39 -8.42
N ALA A 43 -5.68 11.36 -7.10
CA ALA A 43 -6.61 12.27 -6.44
C ALA A 43 -5.95 13.62 -6.17
N MET A 44 -6.66 14.70 -6.48
CA MET A 44 -6.16 16.07 -6.34
C MET A 44 -7.21 16.94 -5.64
N SER A 45 -6.79 17.80 -4.72
CA SER A 45 -7.71 18.69 -3.99
C SER A 45 -8.26 19.83 -4.86
N GLY A 46 -7.52 20.20 -5.91
CA GLY A 46 -7.90 21.27 -6.84
C GLY A 46 -7.94 22.68 -6.24
N GLN A 47 -7.41 22.89 -5.03
CA GLN A 47 -7.48 24.16 -4.30
C GLN A 47 -6.12 24.66 -3.79
N TYR A 48 -5.02 24.15 -4.34
CA TYR A 48 -3.67 24.45 -3.89
C TYR A 48 -2.79 24.98 -5.03
N SER A 49 -2.97 26.24 -5.39
CA SER A 49 -2.13 26.92 -6.38
C SER A 49 -0.71 27.17 -5.84
N PRO A 50 0.35 26.99 -6.65
CA PRO A 50 0.38 26.67 -8.09
C PRO A 50 0.51 25.16 -8.42
N PHE A 51 0.33 24.28 -7.43
CA PHE A 51 0.58 22.84 -7.58
C PHE A 51 -0.59 22.08 -8.20
N SER A 52 -1.80 22.31 -7.69
CA SER A 52 -3.03 21.67 -8.17
C SER A 52 -4.22 22.58 -7.91
N PHE A 53 -4.77 23.21 -8.95
CA PHE A 53 -5.89 24.13 -8.82
C PHE A 53 -6.81 24.10 -10.05
N ALA A 54 -8.10 24.43 -9.86
CA ALA A 54 -9.01 24.62 -10.97
C ALA A 54 -8.72 25.93 -11.71
N ASN A 55 -8.56 25.88 -13.04
CA ASN A 55 -8.48 27.07 -13.89
C ASN A 55 -9.87 27.65 -14.23
N GLU A 56 -9.91 28.72 -15.02
CA GLU A 56 -11.16 29.37 -15.48
C GLU A 56 -12.04 28.45 -16.34
N GLN A 57 -11.47 27.37 -16.89
CA GLN A 57 -12.18 26.35 -17.67
C GLN A 57 -12.64 25.18 -16.79
N ASN A 58 -12.53 25.29 -15.46
CA ASN A 58 -12.83 24.22 -14.48
C ASN A 58 -11.97 22.95 -14.66
N GLN A 59 -10.77 23.07 -15.19
CA GLN A 59 -9.80 21.98 -15.33
C GLN A 59 -8.78 22.04 -14.18
N ILE A 60 -8.40 20.88 -13.64
CA ILE A 60 -7.31 20.81 -12.66
C ILE A 60 -5.97 20.96 -13.38
N VAL A 61 -5.21 21.99 -13.03
CA VAL A 61 -3.91 22.32 -13.61
C VAL A 61 -2.89 22.62 -12.50
N GLY A 62 -1.60 22.74 -12.88
CA GLY A 62 -0.50 23.07 -11.98
C GLY A 62 0.64 22.07 -12.04
N PHE A 63 1.63 22.23 -11.16
CA PHE A 63 2.80 21.35 -11.11
C PHE A 63 2.44 19.87 -10.88
N ASP A 64 1.64 19.55 -9.86
CA ASP A 64 1.27 18.17 -9.53
C ASP A 64 0.45 17.54 -10.67
N ALA A 65 -0.41 18.32 -11.33
CA ALA A 65 -1.19 17.86 -12.48
C ALA A 65 -0.27 17.50 -13.65
N SER A 66 0.75 18.34 -13.92
CA SER A 66 1.72 18.08 -14.99
C SER A 66 2.60 16.85 -14.72
N ILE A 67 2.98 16.61 -13.46
CA ILE A 67 3.73 15.41 -13.07
C ILE A 67 2.84 14.17 -13.19
N SER A 68 1.57 14.28 -12.80
CA SER A 68 0.59 13.20 -12.90
C SER A 68 0.37 12.77 -14.35
N GLU A 69 0.24 13.74 -15.26
CA GLU A 69 0.09 13.48 -16.70
C GLU A 69 1.36 12.89 -17.33
N ALA A 70 2.55 13.30 -16.89
CA ALA A 70 3.81 12.71 -17.35
C ALA A 70 4.07 11.29 -16.79
N LEU A 71 3.45 10.95 -15.65
CA LEU A 71 3.57 9.65 -15.00
C LEU A 71 2.63 8.59 -15.61
N ALA A 72 1.43 9.00 -16.02
CA ALA A 72 0.39 8.14 -16.57
C ALA A 72 0.73 7.60 -17.97
#